data_AF-A0A6G0VSK3-F1
#
_entry.id   AF-A0A6G0VSK3-F1
#
_cell.length_a   1.000
_cell.length_b   1.000
_cell.length_c   1.000
_cell.angle_alpha   90.00
_cell.angle_beta   90.00
_cell.angle_gamma   90.00
#
_symmetry.space_group_name_H-M   'P 1'
#
loop_
_entity.id
_entity.type
_entity.pdbx_description
1 polymer ?
#
loop_
_entity_poly.entity_id
_entity_poly.type
_entity_poly.pdbx_seq_one_letter_code
_entity_poly.pdbx_strand_id
1 'polypeptide(L)' 'MNCRGITKNSVINRLYNRNQFSVCKEKLIPITDVQRDQPMSLREASTSNSLIGGQGYTRCNCKTKCTTKKCKC' A
#
# COMPACT_ATOMS: atom_id res chain seq x y z
N MET A 1 21.71 -8.23 8.60
CA MET A 1 20.47 -7.82 9.29
C MET A 1 19.37 -7.65 8.25
N ASN A 2 18.26 -8.36 8.42
CA ASN A 2 17.11 -8.30 7.52
C ASN A 2 16.00 -7.44 8.15
N CYS A 3 15.28 -6.67 7.34
CA CYS A 3 14.19 -5.79 7.77
C CYS A 3 12.84 -6.34 7.32
N ARG A 4 11.79 -6.08 8.10
CA ARG A 4 10.38 -6.33 7.72
C ARG A 4 9.67 -5.01 7.47
N GLY A 5 8.88 -4.97 6.41
CA GLY A 5 7.97 -3.86 6.14
C GLY A 5 6.70 -3.99 6.98
N ILE A 6 6.14 -2.86 7.40
CA ILE A 6 4.89 -2.79 8.17
C ILE A 6 3.94 -1.85 7.44
N THR A 7 2.67 -2.25 7.36
CA THR A 7 1.58 -1.43 6.80
C THR A 7 0.49 -1.25 7.86
N LYS A 8 -0.47 -0.35 7.59
CA LYS A 8 -1.63 -0.15 8.49
C LYS A 8 -2.46 -1.41 8.68
N ASN A 9 -2.48 -2.29 7.67
CA ASN A 9 -3.31 -3.48 7.66
C ASN A 9 -2.59 -4.63 8.38
N SER A 10 -1.32 -4.89 8.03
CA SER A 10 -0.50 -5.88 8.71
C SER A 10 1.00 -5.82 8.38
N VAL A 11 1.76 -6.77 8.92
CA VAL A 11 3.19 -6.96 8.66
C VAL A 11 3.41 -7.68 7.33
N ILE A 12 4.39 -7.22 6.55
CA ILE A 12 4.74 -7.86 5.28
C ILE A 12 5.52 -9.15 5.54
N ASN A 13 5.07 -10.26 4.95
CA ASN A 13 5.65 -11.59 5.18
C ASN A 13 7.11 -11.71 4.69
N ARG A 14 7.49 -10.95 3.66
CA ARG A 14 8.83 -10.98 3.06
C ARG A 14 9.88 -10.22 3.89
N LEU A 15 11.08 -10.78 3.95
CA LEU A 15 12.27 -10.11 4.46
C LEU A 15 12.94 -9.28 3.37
N TYR A 16 13.48 -8.12 3.76
CA TYR A 16 14.17 -7.20 2.88
C TYR A 16 15.58 -6.94 3.36
N ASN A 17 16.46 -6.68 2.39
CA ASN A 17 17.77 -6.14 2.68
C ASN A 17 17.64 -4.67 3.09
N ARG A 18 18.51 -4.23 3.98
CA ARG A 18 18.53 -2.84 4.47
C ARG A 18 18.67 -1.80 3.36
N ASN A 19 19.28 -2.19 2.24
CA ASN A 19 19.50 -1.32 1.07
C ASN A 19 18.28 -1.20 0.14
N GLN A 20 17.20 -1.95 0.38
CA GLN A 20 15.97 -1.89 -0.42
C GLN A 20 15.02 -0.78 0.03
N PHE A 21 15.28 -0.15 1.17
CA PHE A 21 14.45 0.93 1.71
C PHE A 21 15.31 2.08 2.23
N SER A 22 14.81 3.29 2.07
CA SER A 22 15.26 4.44 2.84
C SER A 22 14.58 4.46 4.21
N VAL A 23 15.32 4.81 5.25
CA VAL A 23 14.76 4.95 6.59
C VAL A 23 13.90 6.22 6.64
N CYS A 24 12.62 6.09 6.95
CA CYS A 24 11.77 7.22 7.25
C CYS A 24 12.05 7.70 8.68
N LYS A 25 12.36 8.99 8.87
CA LYS A 25 12.60 9.57 10.20
C LYS A 25 11.32 9.72 11.01
N GLU A 26 10.18 9.84 10.33
CA GLU A 26 8.88 10.07 10.92
C GLU A 26 8.17 8.74 11.20
N LYS A 27 7.48 8.68 12.34
CA LYS A 27 6.65 7.53 12.71
C LYS A 27 5.26 7.69 12.08
N LEU A 28 5.12 7.21 10.85
CA LEU A 28 3.85 7.30 10.10
C LEU A 28 2.78 6.32 10.59
N ILE A 29 3.17 5.24 11.27
CA ILE A 29 2.28 4.17 11.73
C ILE A 29 2.64 3.83 13.18
N PRO A 30 1.72 3.97 14.14
CA PRO A 30 1.94 3.50 15.50
C PRO A 30 1.89 1.97 15.56
N ILE A 31 2.75 1.37 16.38
CA ILE A 31 2.91 -0.09 16.45
C ILE A 31 1.65 -0.79 16.99
N THR A 32 0.82 -0.06 17.73
CA THR A 32 -0.46 -0.55 18.28
C THR A 32 -1.53 -0.81 17.22
N ASP A 33 -1.47 -0.09 16.10
CA ASP A 33 -2.52 -0.16 15.06
C ASP A 33 -2.26 -1.27 14.04
N VAL A 34 -1.18 -2.04 14.22
CA VAL A 34 -0.72 -3.04 13.25
C VAL A 34 -1.10 -4.43 13.73
N GLN A 35 -1.89 -5.14 12.92
CA GLN A 35 -2.17 -6.56 13.16
C GLN A 35 -0.92 -7.39 12.83
N ARG A 36 -0.25 -7.91 13.87
CA ARG A 36 0.99 -8.68 13.75
C ARG A 36 0.76 -10.17 13.51
N ASP A 37 -0.43 -10.67 13.84
CA ASP A 37 -0.77 -12.09 13.77
C ASP A 37 -1.13 -12.57 12.36
N GLN A 38 -1.37 -11.65 11.42
CA GLN A 38 -1.79 -11.96 10.05
C GLN A 38 -0.82 -11.34 9.03
N PRO A 39 0.34 -11.98 8.76
CA PRO A 39 1.29 -11.46 7.80
C PRO A 39 0.71 -11.48 6.38
N MET A 40 0.83 -10.38 5.65
CA MET A 40 0.35 -10.26 4.27
C MET A 40 1.49 -10.18 3.26
N SER A 41 1.25 -10.51 2.01
CA SER A 41 2.21 -10.24 0.93
C SER A 41 2.22 -8.75 0.55
N LEU A 42 3.32 -8.28 -0.05
CA LEU A 42 3.35 -6.92 -0.62
C LEU A 42 2.24 -6.67 -1.64
N ARG A 43 1.90 -7.71 -2.40
CA ARG A 43 0.91 -7.57 -3.47
C ARG A 43 -0.47 -7.34 -2.89
N GLU A 44 -0.83 -8.09 -1.85
CA GLU A 44 -2.07 -7.88 -1.12
C GLU A 44 -2.09 -6.49 -0.47
N ALA A 45 -0.97 -6.05 0.11
CA ALA A 45 -0.86 -4.72 0.73
C ALA A 45 -1.03 -3.59 -0.29
N SER A 46 -0.48 -3.78 -1.49
CA SER A 46 -0.62 -2.84 -2.60
C SER A 46 -2.06 -2.81 -3.12
N THR A 47 -2.69 -3.98 -3.28
CA THR A 47 -4.10 -4.10 -3.68
C THR A 47 -5.05 -3.49 -2.65
N SER A 48 -4.85 -3.73 -1.35
CA SER A 48 -5.71 -3.18 -0.29
C SER A 48 -5.62 -1.66 -0.19
N ASN A 49 -4.47 -1.08 -0.50
CA ASN A 49 -4.26 0.37 -0.54
C ASN A 49 -4.63 1.00 -1.90
N SER A 50 -4.88 0.19 -2.92
CA SER A 50 -5.23 0.67 -4.25
C SER A 50 -6.73 0.95 -4.32
N LEU A 51 -7.09 2.13 -4.81
CA LEU A 51 -8.49 2.49 -5.11
C LEU A 51 -9.13 1.56 -6.14
N ILE A 52 -8.30 0.90 -6.96
CA ILE A 52 -8.73 0.09 -8.12
C ILE A 52 -8.43 -1.40 -7.89
N GLY A 53 -7.94 -1.79 -6.70
CA GLY A 53 -7.69 -3.18 -6.36
C GLY A 53 -6.40 -3.79 -6.92
N GLY A 54 -5.41 -2.98 -7.33
CA GLY A 54 -4.08 -3.48 -7.65
C GLY A 54 -3.30 -2.67 -8.69
N GLN A 55 -2.50 -3.40 -9.47
CA GLN A 55 -1.69 -2.85 -10.56
C GLN A 55 -2.56 -2.58 -11.78
N GLY A 56 -2.63 -1.33 -12.20
CA GLY A 56 -3.39 -0.88 -13.36
C GLY A 56 -3.83 0.57 -13.21
N TYR A 57 -4.40 1.13 -14.26
CA TYR A 57 -5.08 2.41 -14.24
C TYR A 57 -6.51 2.23 -14.74
N THR A 58 -7.48 2.91 -14.12
CA THR A 58 -8.85 2.96 -14.63
C THR A 58 -8.94 4.04 -15.70
N ARG A 59 -9.33 3.66 -16.92
CA ARG A 59 -9.63 4.65 -17.97
C ARG A 59 -11.10 5.06 -17.88
N CYS A 60 -11.32 6.38 -17.76
CA CYS A 60 -12.62 6.99 -18.03
C CYS A 60 -12.72 7.31 -19.52
N ASN A 61 -13.87 7.05 -20.16
CA ASN A 61 -14.19 7.55 -21.51
C ASN A 61 -14.63 9.03 -21.48
N CYS A 62 -14.26 9.77 -20.45
CA CYS A 62 -14.65 11.16 -20.30
C CYS A 62 -13.87 12.01 -21.31
N LYS A 63 -14.59 12.87 -22.01
CA LYS A 63 -14.00 13.81 -22.99
C LYS A 63 -13.32 15.01 -22.33
N THR A 64 -13.61 15.27 -21.05
CA THR A 64 -13.10 16.39 -20.25
C THR A 64 -12.56 15.88 -18.91
N LYS A 65 -11.94 16.77 -18.11
CA LYS A 65 -11.33 16.42 -16.81
C LYS A 65 -12.34 15.72 -15.89
N CYS A 66 -11.95 14.55 -15.40
CA CYS A 66 -12.74 13.70 -14.51
C CYS A 66 -12.78 14.32 -13.08
N THR A 67 -13.58 15.38 -12.91
CA THR A 67 -13.72 16.18 -11.65
C THR A 67 -15.02 15.94 -10.90
N THR A 68 -16.01 15.32 -11.54
CA THR A 68 -17.33 15.06 -10.96
C THR A 68 -17.46 13.59 -10.57
N LYS A 69 -18.31 13.28 -9.59
CA LYS A 69 -18.66 11.91 -9.17
C LYS A 69 -19.30 11.04 -10.27
N LYS A 70 -19.52 11.60 -11.47
CA LYS A 70 -19.97 10.86 -12.65
C LYS A 70 -18.82 10.15 -13.37
N CYS A 71 -17.56 10.44 -13.01
CA CYS A 71 -16.45 9.62 -13.50
C CYS A 71 -16.54 8.21 -12.88
N LYS A 72 -16.26 7.20 -13.71
CA LYS A 72 -16.07 5.81 -13.27
C LYS A 72 -14.64 5.51 -12.81
N CYS A 73 -13.73 6.41 -13.18
CA CYS A 73 -12.49 6.66 -12.49
C CYS A 73 -12.78 7.55 -11.26
#